data_AF-A0A353VSE9-F1
#
_entry.id   AF-A0A353VSE9-F1
#
_cell.length_a   1.000
_cell.length_b   1.000
_cell.length_c   1.000
_cell.angle_alpha   90.00
_cell.angle_beta   90.00
_cell.angle_gamma   90.00
#
_symmetry.space_group_name_H-M   'P 1'
#
loop_
_entity.id
_entity.type
_entity.pdbx_description
1 polymer ?
#
loop_
_entity_poly.entity_id
_entity_poly.type
_entity_poly.pdbx_seq_one_letter_code
_entity_poly.pdbx_strand_id
1 'polypeptide(L)'
;MKRTVLALSLIALVASCNTTPETAVQKKVDSYALVKIESPDLSGITDNGKEVLNLYKFAADQADSIYWNQYFGDKTLIENLKDADLRDYAKINYGPWDRLDGSTFVEGFGNLPLGANFYPADMTSAEFDSLADP
;
A
#
# COMPACT_ATOMS: atom_id res chain seq x y z
N MET A 1 20.43 -8.66 63.63
CA MET A 1 19.49 -9.03 62.55
C MET A 1 18.97 -7.76 61.90
N LYS A 2 18.86 -7.75 60.56
CA LYS A 2 18.37 -6.66 59.68
C LYS A 2 19.38 -5.54 59.40
N ARG A 3 19.99 -5.59 58.20
CA ARG A 3 20.33 -4.45 57.31
C ARG A 3 21.13 -4.95 56.09
N THR A 4 20.51 -5.85 55.32
CA THR A 4 21.01 -6.30 54.01
C THR A 4 19.87 -6.25 53.01
N VAL A 5 19.35 -5.05 52.73
CA VAL A 5 18.42 -4.82 51.62
C VAL A 5 18.64 -3.40 51.12
N LEU A 6 19.74 -3.17 50.39
CA LEU A 6 19.91 -1.92 49.62
C LEU A 6 20.93 -2.14 48.49
N ALA A 7 20.72 -3.15 47.66
CA ALA A 7 21.55 -3.39 46.48
C ALA A 7 20.77 -4.11 45.36
N LEU A 8 19.46 -3.84 45.24
CA LEU A 8 18.62 -4.51 44.25
C LEU A 8 17.60 -3.53 43.64
N SER A 9 18.06 -2.35 43.20
CA SER A 9 17.18 -1.38 42.54
C SER A 9 17.84 -0.61 41.39
N LEU A 10 19.04 -1.00 40.95
CA LEU A 10 19.77 -0.31 39.88
C LEU A 10 20.00 -1.15 38.60
N ILE A 11 19.33 -2.29 38.44
CA ILE A 11 19.45 -3.15 37.24
C ILE A 11 18.16 -3.12 36.39
N ALA A 12 17.07 -2.51 36.88
CA ALA A 12 15.77 -2.50 36.20
C ALA A 12 15.54 -1.32 35.24
N LEU A 13 16.56 -0.50 34.91
CA LEU A 13 16.38 0.67 34.02
C LEU A 13 16.87 0.49 32.59
N VAL A 14 17.53 -0.63 32.25
CA VAL A 14 18.10 -0.85 30.89
C VAL A 14 17.26 -1.75 29.99
N ALA A 15 16.10 -2.23 30.45
CA ALA A 15 15.21 -3.10 29.67
C ALA A 15 14.05 -2.36 28.97
N SER A 16 14.02 -1.02 28.97
CA SER A 16 12.85 -0.25 28.52
C SER A 16 13.01 0.54 27.22
N CYS A 17 14.10 0.34 26.45
CA CYS A 17 14.26 0.95 25.13
C CYS A 17 14.54 -0.13 24.07
N ASN A 18 13.58 -1.01 23.83
CA ASN A 18 13.52 -1.79 22.59
C ASN A 18 12.82 -0.94 21.51
N THR A 19 13.47 0.13 21.05
CA THR A 19 13.11 0.75 19.77
C THR A 19 13.83 -0.03 18.68
N THR A 20 13.16 -1.05 18.12
CA THR A 20 13.64 -1.67 16.89
C THR A 20 13.78 -0.57 15.84
N PRO A 21 14.94 -0.45 15.16
CA PRO A 21 15.09 0.54 14.11
C PRO A 21 14.05 0.32 13.01
N GLU A 22 13.27 1.35 12.67
CA GLU A 22 12.33 1.30 11.56
C GLU A 22 13.06 1.01 10.25
N THR A 23 12.48 0.14 9.43
CA THR A 23 12.99 -0.16 8.09
C THR A 23 12.81 1.06 7.17
N ALA A 24 13.54 1.10 6.05
CA ALA A 24 13.36 2.18 5.08
C ALA A 24 11.93 2.23 4.50
N VAL A 25 11.29 1.07 4.35
CA VAL A 25 9.91 0.94 3.87
C VAL A 25 8.92 1.42 4.92
N GLN A 26 9.12 1.06 6.19
CA GLN A 26 8.29 1.54 7.30
C GLN A 26 8.24 3.08 7.32
N LYS A 27 9.39 3.75 7.18
CA LYS A 27 9.44 5.22 7.09
C LYS A 27 8.68 5.78 5.90
N LYS A 28 8.68 5.08 4.76
CA LYS A 28 7.90 5.47 3.58
C LYS A 28 6.40 5.29 3.83
N VAL A 29 5.97 4.20 4.44
CA VAL A 29 4.56 3.99 4.87
C VAL A 29 4.13 5.10 5.82
N ASP A 30 4.93 5.38 6.85
CA ASP A 30 4.60 6.37 7.89
C ASP A 30 4.61 7.82 7.38
N SER A 31 5.17 8.07 6.20
CA SER A 31 5.06 9.37 5.54
C SER A 31 3.63 9.68 5.07
N TYR A 32 2.78 8.66 4.94
CA TYR A 32 1.35 8.80 4.66
C TYR A 32 0.58 8.91 5.98
N ALA A 33 0.16 10.13 6.31
CA ALA A 33 -0.66 10.34 7.50
C ALA A 33 -2.00 9.58 7.38
N LEU A 34 -2.25 8.65 8.31
CA LEU A 34 -3.52 7.95 8.38
C LEU A 34 -4.62 8.91 8.85
N VAL A 35 -5.51 9.27 7.94
CA VAL A 35 -6.67 10.12 8.21
C VAL A 35 -7.94 9.28 8.08
N LYS A 36 -8.75 9.26 9.12
CA LYS A 36 -10.07 8.63 9.06
C LYS A 36 -11.01 9.54 8.26
N ILE A 37 -11.51 9.03 7.13
CA ILE A 37 -12.60 9.67 6.38
C ILE A 37 -13.92 9.30 7.06
N GLU A 38 -14.52 10.25 7.77
CA GLU A 38 -15.81 10.05 8.41
C GLU A 38 -16.93 9.91 7.37
N SER A 39 -17.93 9.08 7.69
CA SER A 39 -19.12 9.01 6.85
C SER A 39 -19.90 10.34 6.93
N PRO A 40 -20.45 10.84 5.81
CA PRO A 40 -21.33 12.00 5.85
C PRO A 40 -22.60 11.70 6.65
N ASP A 41 -23.31 12.74 7.09
CA ASP A 41 -24.66 12.57 7.66
C ASP A 41 -25.60 12.04 6.58
N LEU A 42 -26.22 10.90 6.85
CA LEU A 42 -27.16 10.23 5.96
C LEU A 42 -28.60 10.27 6.50
N SER A 43 -28.88 11.02 7.57
CA SER A 43 -30.22 11.08 8.17
C SER A 43 -31.34 11.51 7.20
N GLY A 44 -31.00 12.28 6.17
CA GLY A 44 -31.93 12.74 5.12
C GLY A 44 -32.16 11.76 3.96
N ILE A 45 -31.50 10.60 3.92
CA ILE A 45 -31.61 9.66 2.79
C ILE A 45 -32.70 8.61 3.03
N THR A 46 -33.54 8.39 2.01
CA THR A 46 -34.53 7.31 2.03
C THR A 46 -33.86 5.94 1.91
N ASP A 47 -34.58 4.87 2.26
CA ASP A 47 -34.03 3.51 2.12
C ASP A 47 -33.66 3.17 0.67
N ASN A 48 -34.47 3.59 -0.30
CA ASN A 48 -34.11 3.47 -1.73
C ASN A 48 -32.84 4.25 -2.08
N GLY A 49 -32.62 5.42 -1.48
CA GLY A 49 -31.38 6.18 -1.66
C GLY A 49 -30.16 5.46 -1.08
N LYS A 50 -30.31 4.72 0.03
CA LYS A 50 -29.23 3.87 0.56
C LYS A 50 -28.88 2.75 -0.40
N GLU A 51 -29.88 2.15 -1.05
CA GLU A 51 -29.63 1.13 -2.07
C GLU A 51 -28.87 1.70 -3.29
N VAL A 52 -29.22 2.92 -3.73
CA VAL A 52 -28.44 3.61 -4.78
C VAL A 52 -27.00 3.88 -4.32
N LEU A 53 -26.78 4.30 -3.07
CA LEU A 53 -25.42 4.43 -2.53
C LEU A 53 -24.65 3.12 -2.54
N ASN A 54 -25.29 1.99 -2.25
CA ASN A 54 -24.66 0.67 -2.32
C ASN A 54 -24.23 0.34 -3.76
N LEU A 55 -25.03 0.70 -4.77
CA LEU A 55 -24.64 0.55 -6.17
C LEU A 55 -23.43 1.40 -6.55
N TYR A 56 -23.34 2.64 -6.03
CA TYR A 56 -22.16 3.47 -6.26
C TYR A 56 -20.90 2.92 -5.60
N LYS A 57 -21.01 2.38 -4.38
CA LYS A 57 -19.89 1.69 -3.71
C LYS A 57 -19.41 0.50 -4.54
N PHE A 58 -20.35 -0.33 -5.01
CA PHE A 58 -20.03 -1.44 -5.88
C PHE A 58 -19.31 -0.98 -7.16
N ALA A 59 -19.80 0.07 -7.82
CA ALA A 59 -19.14 0.62 -9.00
C ALA A 59 -17.73 1.14 -8.71
N ALA A 60 -17.51 1.77 -7.54
CA ALA A 60 -16.18 2.20 -7.12
C ALA A 60 -15.23 1.02 -6.89
N ASP A 61 -15.69 -0.08 -6.28
CA ASP A 61 -14.90 -1.31 -6.10
C ASP A 61 -14.52 -1.95 -7.45
N GLN A 62 -15.41 -1.89 -8.44
CA GLN A 62 -15.10 -2.34 -9.80
C GLN A 62 -14.06 -1.44 -10.47
N ALA A 63 -14.16 -0.12 -10.30
CA ALA A 63 -13.16 0.81 -10.83
C ALA A 63 -11.77 0.57 -10.23
N ASP A 64 -11.67 0.33 -8.91
CA ASP A 64 -10.41 -0.05 -8.25
C ASP A 64 -9.83 -1.34 -8.83
N SER A 65 -10.67 -2.36 -9.01
CA SER A 65 -10.27 -3.66 -9.57
C SER A 65 -9.76 -3.55 -11.01
N ILE A 66 -10.41 -2.73 -11.84
CA ILE A 66 -9.97 -2.44 -13.22
C ILE A 66 -8.60 -1.76 -13.20
N TYR A 67 -8.42 -0.78 -12.31
CA TYR A 67 -7.16 -0.04 -12.24
C TYR A 67 -5.99 -0.92 -11.76
N TRP A 68 -6.23 -1.83 -10.81
CA TRP A 68 -5.24 -2.86 -10.44
C TRP A 68 -4.80 -3.68 -11.64
N ASN A 69 -5.74 -4.16 -12.46
CA ASN A 69 -5.42 -4.94 -13.66
C ASN A 69 -4.62 -4.12 -14.69
N GLN A 70 -5.00 -2.86 -14.90
CA GLN A 70 -4.35 -1.97 -15.86
C GLN A 70 -2.93 -1.56 -15.46
N TYR A 71 -2.72 -1.27 -14.17
CA TYR A 71 -1.47 -0.69 -13.70
C TYR A 71 -0.44 -1.75 -13.26
N PHE A 72 -0.90 -2.84 -12.64
CA PHE A 72 -0.02 -3.87 -12.07
C PHE A 72 -0.34 -5.28 -12.56
N GLY A 73 -1.62 -5.65 -12.58
CA GLY A 73 -2.09 -6.98 -12.96
C GLY A 73 -2.53 -7.77 -11.74
N ASP A 74 -1.91 -8.92 -11.50
CA ASP A 74 -2.30 -9.84 -10.43
C ASP A 74 -1.99 -9.27 -9.03
N LYS A 75 -2.97 -8.55 -8.46
CA LYS A 75 -2.93 -7.99 -7.10
C LYS A 75 -2.60 -9.04 -6.02
N THR A 76 -2.86 -10.33 -6.25
CA THR A 76 -2.58 -11.37 -5.25
C THR A 76 -1.08 -11.49 -4.96
N LEU A 77 -0.20 -11.10 -5.89
CA LEU A 77 1.25 -11.03 -5.66
C LEU A 77 1.60 -10.04 -4.53
N ILE A 78 0.87 -8.92 -4.45
CA ILE A 78 1.01 -7.94 -3.37
C ILE A 78 0.35 -8.46 -2.10
N GLU A 79 -0.86 -9.00 -2.19
CA GLU A 79 -1.61 -9.47 -1.01
C GLU A 79 -0.89 -10.61 -0.28
N ASN A 80 -0.11 -11.42 -0.99
CA ASN A 80 0.65 -12.54 -0.44
C ASN A 80 2.04 -12.17 0.10
N LEU A 81 2.47 -10.90 -0.01
CA LEU A 81 3.72 -10.41 0.60
C LEU A 81 3.71 -10.69 2.11
N LYS A 82 4.81 -11.26 2.62
CA LYS A 82 4.93 -11.66 4.03
C LYS A 82 5.14 -10.47 4.96
N ASP A 83 5.98 -9.54 4.53
CA ASP A 83 6.24 -8.28 5.23
C ASP A 83 5.00 -7.38 5.11
N ALA A 84 4.48 -6.94 6.26
CA ALA A 84 3.26 -6.15 6.31
C ALA A 84 3.45 -4.74 5.78
N ASP A 85 4.61 -4.13 6.03
CA ASP A 85 4.91 -2.76 5.63
C ASP A 85 5.09 -2.70 4.12
N LEU A 86 5.80 -3.68 3.54
CA LEU A 86 5.90 -3.82 2.08
C LEU A 86 4.53 -4.01 1.43
N ARG A 87 3.68 -4.86 2.02
CA ARG A 87 2.33 -5.11 1.52
C ARG A 87 1.45 -3.86 1.56
N ASP A 88 1.46 -3.13 2.66
CA ASP A 88 0.62 -1.95 2.84
C ASP A 88 1.15 -0.78 2.00
N TYR A 89 2.48 -0.63 1.90
CA TYR A 89 3.08 0.35 0.99
C TYR A 89 2.74 0.07 -0.48
N ALA A 90 2.79 -1.20 -0.89
CA ALA A 90 2.41 -1.60 -2.24
C ALA A 90 0.91 -1.41 -2.51
N LYS A 91 0.04 -1.57 -1.52
CA LYS A 91 -1.38 -1.23 -1.67
C LYS A 91 -1.61 0.26 -1.89
N ILE A 92 -0.93 1.12 -1.13
CA ILE A 92 -1.01 2.59 -1.31
C ILE A 92 -0.57 2.98 -2.72
N ASN A 93 0.46 2.32 -3.25
CA ASN A 93 1.06 2.64 -4.54
C ASN A 93 0.48 1.85 -5.74
N TYR A 94 -0.47 0.95 -5.50
CA TYR A 94 -0.98 -0.03 -6.48
C TYR A 94 0.11 -0.89 -7.15
N GLY A 95 1.13 -1.30 -6.40
CA GLY A 95 2.23 -2.09 -6.93
C GLY A 95 3.54 -1.83 -6.19
N PRO A 96 4.63 -2.48 -6.63
CA PRO A 96 5.94 -2.44 -5.96
C PRO A 96 6.78 -1.19 -6.30
N TRP A 97 6.17 -0.17 -6.90
CA TRP A 97 6.82 1.06 -7.35
C TRP A 97 6.28 2.26 -6.59
N ASP A 98 7.16 3.07 -6.04
CA ASP A 98 6.81 4.27 -5.31
C ASP A 98 6.26 5.34 -6.29
N ARG A 99 5.05 5.82 -6.03
CA ARG A 99 4.35 6.81 -6.88
C ARG A 99 4.99 8.20 -6.85
N LEU A 100 5.78 8.52 -5.82
CA LEU A 100 6.37 9.84 -5.65
C LEU A 100 7.74 9.95 -6.31
N ASP A 101 8.55 8.88 -6.28
CA ASP A 101 9.92 8.88 -6.81
C ASP A 101 10.17 7.85 -7.92
N GLY A 102 9.23 6.94 -8.21
CA GLY A 102 9.35 5.90 -9.22
C GLY A 102 10.23 4.71 -8.85
N SER A 103 10.77 4.67 -7.63
CA SER A 103 11.67 3.60 -7.19
C SER A 103 10.93 2.28 -6.94
N THR A 104 11.55 1.17 -7.34
CA THR A 104 11.07 -0.17 -6.96
C THR A 104 11.54 -0.51 -5.55
N PHE A 105 10.63 -0.95 -4.68
CA PHE A 105 10.93 -1.25 -3.27
C PHE A 105 10.66 -2.71 -2.86
N VAL A 106 10.07 -3.52 -3.75
CA VAL A 106 9.89 -4.97 -3.52
C VAL A 106 10.92 -5.73 -4.36
N GLU A 107 11.68 -6.62 -3.72
CA GLU A 107 12.65 -7.48 -4.39
C GLU A 107 11.97 -8.39 -5.44
N GLY A 108 12.66 -8.63 -6.56
CA GLY A 108 12.15 -9.46 -7.66
C GLY A 108 11.34 -8.69 -8.70
N PHE A 109 10.96 -7.43 -8.42
CA PHE A 109 10.37 -6.55 -9.41
C PHE A 109 11.43 -5.64 -10.05
N GLY A 110 11.28 -5.40 -11.36
CA GLY A 110 12.08 -4.43 -12.10
C GLY A 110 11.52 -3.01 -12.01
N ASN A 111 11.99 -2.13 -12.91
CA ASN A 111 11.38 -0.81 -13.09
C ASN A 111 9.92 -0.95 -13.57
N LEU A 112 9.10 0.06 -13.29
CA LEU A 112 7.73 0.14 -13.82
C LEU A 112 7.77 0.07 -15.36
N PRO A 113 7.06 -0.89 -16.00
CA PRO A 113 6.93 -0.90 -17.46
C PRO A 113 6.29 0.39 -17.95
N LEU A 114 6.85 1.01 -18.99
CA LEU A 114 6.37 2.29 -19.54
C LEU A 114 4.89 2.23 -19.96
N GLY A 115 4.47 1.06 -20.45
CA GLY A 115 3.11 0.77 -20.85
C GLY A 115 2.21 0.18 -19.77
N ALA A 116 2.70 0.00 -18.53
CA ALA A 116 2.07 -0.83 -17.51
C ALA A 116 1.57 -2.16 -18.13
N ASN A 117 0.27 -2.48 -18.02
CA ASN A 117 -0.33 -3.64 -18.68
C ASN A 117 -1.21 -3.28 -19.90
N PHE A 118 -1.03 -2.10 -20.50
CA PHE A 118 -1.79 -1.72 -21.70
C PHE A 118 -1.23 -2.33 -22.98
N TYR A 119 0.04 -2.73 -22.97
CA TYR A 119 0.77 -3.26 -24.12
C TYR A 119 1.44 -4.59 -23.76
N PRO A 120 1.83 -5.41 -24.76
CA PRO A 120 2.70 -6.55 -24.53
C PRO A 120 3.97 -6.13 -23.76
N ALA A 121 4.40 -6.97 -22.81
CA ALA A 121 5.48 -6.63 -21.88
C ALA A 121 6.84 -6.41 -22.57
N ASP A 122 7.02 -6.94 -23.77
CA ASP A 122 8.22 -6.86 -24.59
C ASP A 122 8.09 -5.87 -25.76
N MET A 123 6.94 -5.20 -25.91
CA MET A 123 6.74 -4.23 -26.99
C MET A 123 7.63 -3.01 -26.82
N THR A 124 8.34 -2.65 -27.89
CA THR A 124 9.17 -1.44 -27.92
C THR A 124 8.41 -0.25 -28.50
N SER A 125 8.84 0.99 -28.18
CA SER A 125 8.25 2.18 -28.82
C SER A 125 8.35 2.15 -30.34
N ALA A 126 9.48 1.66 -30.88
CA ALA A 126 9.67 1.56 -32.33
C ALA A 126 8.73 0.53 -32.99
N GLU A 127 8.41 -0.56 -32.28
CA GLU A 127 7.41 -1.52 -32.72
C GLU A 127 6.02 -0.89 -32.75
N PHE A 128 5.64 -0.19 -31.68
CA PHE A 128 4.37 0.55 -31.60
C PHE A 128 4.25 1.59 -32.73
N ASP A 129 5.29 2.40 -32.93
CA ASP A 129 5.34 3.44 -33.97
C ASP A 129 5.29 2.89 -35.40
N SER A 130 5.59 1.60 -35.59
CA SER A 130 5.52 0.93 -36.89
C SER A 130 4.13 0.39 -37.25
N LEU A 131 3.16 0.46 -36.34
CA LEU A 131 1.80 -0.01 -36.57
C LEU A 131 1.08 0.91 -37.58
N ALA A 132 0.45 0.30 -38.57
CA ALA A 132 -0.24 1.03 -39.65
C ALA A 132 -1.56 1.70 -39.21
N ASP A 133 -2.14 1.23 -38.11
CA ASP A 133 -3.33 1.78 -37.45
C ASP A 133 -3.04 1.81 -35.93
N PRO A 134 -2.40 2.87 -35.43
CA PRO A 134 -1.93 2.97 -34.05
C PRO A 134 -3.05 3.19 -33.02
#